data_AF-A0A7C5YEA7-F1
#
_entry.id   AF-A0A7C5YEA7-F1
#
_cell.length_a   1.000
_cell.length_b   1.000
_cell.length_c   1.000
_cell.angle_alpha   90.00
_cell.angle_beta   90.00
_cell.angle_gamma   90.00
#
_symmetry.space_group_name_H-M   'P 1'
#
loop_
_entity.id
_entity.type
_entity.pdbx_description
1 polymer ?
#
loop_
_entity_poly.entity_id
_entity_poly.type
_entity_poly.pdbx_seq_one_letter_code
_entity_poly.pdbx_strand_id
1 'polypeptide(L)'
;MSELRVGTRGSKLALIQTQSVIEMLRNIHPHLRFSIHVIRTTGDRVSDLPLQHLKGKGFFVKEIEKALLDGEIDIAVHSMKDMPTSIVDGLTIAAVCMRLDPRDALVLRGEREGNDVQVDDSLNIIPSGAVIGTSSLRRRAQLLHLRPDLVMKHLRG
;
A
#
# COMPACT_ATOMS: atom_id res chain seq x y z
N MET A 1 22.76 -6.97 24.14
CA MET A 1 22.66 -6.90 22.66
C MET A 1 21.48 -6.01 22.35
N SER A 2 21.67 -4.98 21.52
CA SER A 2 20.56 -4.13 21.08
C SER A 2 19.69 -4.89 20.09
N GLU A 3 18.39 -4.87 20.30
CA GLU A 3 17.37 -5.35 19.38
C GLU A 3 16.68 -4.12 18.78
N LEU A 4 16.45 -4.14 17.46
CA LEU A 4 15.72 -3.08 16.75
C LEU A 4 14.27 -3.52 16.54
N ARG A 5 13.35 -2.77 17.13
CA ARG A 5 11.91 -3.02 17.08
C ARG A 5 11.32 -2.31 15.85
N VAL A 6 10.78 -3.09 14.93
CA VAL A 6 10.29 -2.62 13.63
C VAL A 6 8.77 -2.64 13.61
N GLY A 7 8.14 -1.47 13.58
CA GLY A 7 6.70 -1.32 13.45
C GLY A 7 6.20 -1.51 12.02
N THR A 8 5.07 -2.19 11.87
CA THR A 8 4.42 -2.40 10.57
C THR A 8 2.93 -2.66 10.69
N ARG A 9 2.19 -2.51 9.59
CA ARG A 9 0.79 -2.96 9.50
C ARG A 9 0.70 -4.48 9.40
N GLY A 10 -0.45 -5.04 9.78
CA GLY A 10 -0.67 -6.49 9.78
C GLY A 10 -1.00 -7.13 8.43
N SER A 11 -1.07 -6.37 7.33
CA SER A 11 -1.37 -6.94 6.02
C SER A 11 -0.20 -7.79 5.50
N LYS A 12 -0.50 -8.82 4.70
CA LYS A 12 0.53 -9.71 4.13
C LYS A 12 1.59 -8.92 3.34
N LEU A 13 1.17 -7.90 2.58
CA LEU A 13 2.10 -7.04 1.85
C LEU A 13 3.00 -6.22 2.79
N ALA A 14 2.44 -5.63 3.85
CA ALA A 14 3.21 -4.85 4.81
C ALA A 14 4.27 -5.69 5.53
N LEU A 15 3.94 -6.92 5.90
CA LEU A 15 4.90 -7.88 6.47
C LEU A 15 6.03 -8.22 5.50
N ILE A 16 5.70 -8.47 4.22
CA ILE A 16 6.71 -8.75 3.19
C ILE A 16 7.64 -7.55 2.98
N GLN A 17 7.09 -6.32 2.93
CA GLN A 17 7.88 -5.10 2.81
C GLN A 17 8.83 -4.92 4.02
N THR A 18 8.32 -5.18 5.22
CA THR A 18 9.09 -5.09 6.46
C THR A 18 10.22 -6.11 6.50
N GLN A 19 9.93 -7.35 6.11
CA GLN A 19 10.91 -8.42 6.03
C GLN A 19 12.02 -8.10 5.02
N SER A 20 11.69 -7.53 3.87
CA SER A 20 12.67 -7.07 2.88
C SER A 20 13.59 -5.97 3.42
N VAL A 21 13.04 -5.01 4.18
CA VAL A 21 13.84 -3.98 4.88
C VAL A 21 14.77 -4.60 5.91
N ILE A 22 14.26 -5.53 6.72
CA ILE A 22 15.07 -6.23 7.72
C ILE A 22 16.20 -7.03 7.07
N GLU A 23 15.95 -7.69 5.93
CA GLU A 23 17.00 -8.42 5.20
C GLU A 23 18.10 -7.49 4.68
N MET A 24 17.73 -6.34 4.10
CA MET A 24 18.71 -5.33 3.71
C MET A 24 19.55 -4.85 4.89
N LEU A 25 18.92 -4.59 6.04
CA LEU A 25 19.62 -4.14 7.25
C LEU A 25 20.50 -5.24 7.86
N ARG A 26 20.06 -6.52 7.85
CA ARG A 26 20.85 -7.67 8.32
C ARG A 26 22.11 -7.86 7.49
N ASN A 27 22.06 -7.63 6.19
CA ASN A 27 23.24 -7.73 5.33
C ASN A 27 24.31 -6.69 5.68
N ILE A 28 23.91 -5.52 6.18
CA ILE A 28 24.82 -4.43 6.59
C ILE A 28 25.23 -4.60 8.07
N HIS A 29 24.33 -5.10 8.92
CA HIS A 29 24.52 -5.30 10.36
C HIS A 29 24.18 -6.74 10.78
N PRO A 30 25.08 -7.72 10.53
CA PRO A 30 24.77 -9.15 10.74
C PRO A 30 24.48 -9.55 12.18
N HIS A 31 24.95 -8.77 13.15
CA HIS A 31 24.77 -9.05 14.58
C HIS A 31 23.58 -8.32 15.20
N LEU A 32 22.90 -7.44 14.45
CA LEU A 32 21.72 -6.73 14.94
C LEU A 32 20.52 -7.68 14.98
N ARG A 33 19.81 -7.71 16.11
CA ARG A 33 18.55 -8.46 16.24
C ARG A 33 17.39 -7.57 15.85
N PHE A 34 16.33 -8.17 15.33
CA PHE A 34 15.14 -7.46 14.87
C PHE A 34 13.88 -8.15 15.39
N SER A 35 12.95 -7.38 15.91
CA SER A 35 11.60 -7.83 16.28
C SER A 35 10.56 -7.06 15.47
N ILE A 36 9.52 -7.76 14.99
CA ILE A 36 8.44 -7.13 14.21
C ILE A 36 7.26 -6.87 15.14
N HIS A 37 6.84 -5.61 15.22
CA HIS A 37 5.69 -5.16 16.00
C HIS A 37 4.55 -4.85 15.04
N VAL A 38 3.55 -5.73 14.99
CA VAL A 38 2.36 -5.54 14.16
C VAL A 38 1.40 -4.59 14.86
N ILE A 39 1.16 -3.44 14.24
CA ILE A 39 0.28 -2.38 14.76
C ILE A 39 -0.99 -2.33 13.92
N ARG A 40 -2.14 -2.50 14.57
CA ARG A 40 -3.46 -2.37 13.93
C ARG A 40 -3.86 -0.90 13.85
N THR A 41 -4.00 -0.40 12.64
CA THR A 41 -4.37 1.00 12.39
C THR A 41 -5.88 1.17 12.31
N THR A 42 -6.39 2.39 12.50
CA THR A 42 -7.81 2.69 12.31
C THR A 42 -8.26 2.38 10.88
N GLY A 43 -7.39 2.58 9.89
CA GLY A 43 -7.65 2.21 8.50
C GLY A 43 -7.87 0.70 8.27
N ASP A 44 -7.29 -0.16 9.12
CA ASP A 44 -7.52 -1.61 9.10
C ASP A 44 -8.85 -2.01 9.76
N ARG A 45 -9.36 -1.19 10.69
CA ARG A 45 -10.62 -1.47 11.43
C ARG A 45 -11.86 -1.05 10.65
N VAL A 46 -11.73 -0.11 9.72
CA VAL A 46 -12.86 0.47 8.98
C VAL A 46 -12.81 0.04 7.51
N SER A 47 -13.27 -1.18 7.25
CA SER A 47 -13.42 -1.74 5.90
C SER A 47 -14.59 -1.13 5.13
N ASP A 48 -15.64 -0.69 5.82
CA ASP A 48 -16.98 -0.49 5.23
C ASP A 48 -17.27 0.96 4.81
N LEU A 49 -16.42 1.93 5.17
CA LEU A 49 -16.58 3.32 4.77
C LEU A 49 -15.73 3.65 3.53
N PRO A 50 -16.30 4.29 2.48
CA PRO A 50 -15.53 4.76 1.32
C PRO A 50 -14.35 5.64 1.76
N LEU A 51 -13.16 5.46 1.16
CA LEU A 51 -11.94 6.23 1.49
C LEU A 51 -12.17 7.75 1.50
N GLN A 52 -13.04 8.23 0.61
CA GLN A 52 -13.43 9.65 0.49
C GLN A 52 -14.21 10.20 1.70
N HIS A 53 -14.87 9.33 2.48
CA HIS A 53 -15.62 9.71 3.69
C HIS A 53 -14.77 9.61 4.96
N LEU A 54 -13.62 8.94 4.89
CA LEU A 54 -12.61 8.97 5.93
C LEU A 54 -11.87 10.33 5.83
N LYS A 55 -12.47 11.37 6.41
CA LYS A 55 -11.81 12.68 6.56
C LYS A 55 -10.84 12.62 7.74
N GLY A 56 -9.54 12.65 7.45
CA GLY A 56 -8.45 12.65 8.43
C GLY A 56 -7.13 12.32 7.76
N LYS A 57 -6.07 13.10 8.00
CA LYS A 57 -4.74 12.74 7.48
C LYS A 57 -4.20 11.56 8.30
N GLY A 58 -3.64 10.55 7.64
CA GLY A 58 -2.82 9.52 8.29
C GLY A 58 -3.52 8.28 8.88
N PHE A 59 -4.66 7.83 8.33
CA PHE A 59 -5.39 6.64 8.81
C PHE A 59 -4.58 5.34 8.92
N PHE A 60 -3.50 5.22 8.16
CA PHE A 60 -2.62 4.05 8.15
C PHE A 60 -1.28 4.30 8.86
N VAL A 61 -1.04 5.51 9.36
CA VAL A 61 0.25 5.89 9.99
C VAL A 61 0.10 6.33 11.43
N LYS A 62 -1.05 6.89 11.85
CA LYS A 62 -1.22 7.53 13.16
C LYS A 62 -0.84 6.64 14.34
N GLU A 63 -1.31 5.39 14.37
CA GLU A 63 -0.98 4.47 15.46
C GLU A 63 0.49 4.05 15.45
N ILE A 64 1.11 4.00 14.28
CA ILE A 64 2.53 3.65 14.12
C ILE A 64 3.42 4.84 14.51
N GLU A 65 3.05 6.06 14.12
CA GLU A 65 3.71 7.30 14.53
C GLU A 65 3.65 7.47 16.05
N LYS A 66 2.51 7.16 16.68
CA LYS A 66 2.39 7.15 18.14
C LYS A 66 3.36 6.15 18.78
N ALA A 67 3.43 4.93 18.27
CA ALA A 67 4.35 3.91 18.79
C ALA A 67 5.83 4.30 18.64
N LEU A 68 6.19 5.04 17.58
CA LEU A 68 7.54 5.63 17.43
C LEU A 68 7.81 6.71 18.49
N LEU A 69 6.87 7.65 18.66
CA LEU A 69 7.01 8.76 19.62
C LEU A 69 7.05 8.28 21.07
N ASP A 70 6.30 7.22 21.40
CA ASP A 70 6.30 6.60 22.72
C ASP A 70 7.52 5.69 22.96
N GLY A 71 8.34 5.45 21.92
CA GLY A 71 9.50 4.56 22.00
C GLY A 71 9.14 3.08 22.13
N GLU A 72 7.94 2.67 21.72
CA GLU A 72 7.52 1.26 21.66
C GLU A 72 8.19 0.52 20.49
N ILE A 73 8.47 1.23 19.41
CA ILE A 73 9.20 0.78 18.23
C ILE A 73 10.31 1.79 17.89
N ASP A 74 11.34 1.34 17.20
CA ASP A 74 12.52 2.15 16.88
C ASP A 74 12.46 2.68 15.43
N ILE A 75 11.90 1.88 14.52
CA ILE A 75 11.66 2.26 13.12
C ILE A 75 10.29 1.75 12.65
N ALA A 76 9.76 2.36 11.59
CA ALA A 76 8.55 1.90 10.93
C ALA A 76 8.76 1.71 9.43
N VAL A 77 8.11 0.71 8.85
CA VAL A 77 8.13 0.44 7.40
C VAL A 77 6.76 0.70 6.79
N HIS A 78 6.72 1.54 5.76
CA HIS A 78 5.50 1.93 5.07
C HIS A 78 5.65 1.83 3.55
N SER A 79 4.53 1.61 2.87
CA SER A 79 4.42 1.95 1.45
C SER A 79 4.43 3.48 1.31
N MET A 80 5.37 4.02 0.54
CA MET A 80 5.56 5.47 0.44
C MET A 80 4.30 6.23 0.00
N LYS A 81 3.46 5.64 -0.85
CA LYS A 81 2.19 6.25 -1.31
C LYS A 81 1.16 6.47 -0.19
N ASP A 82 1.32 5.78 0.94
CA ASP A 82 0.40 5.86 2.08
C ASP A 82 0.89 6.87 3.13
N MET A 83 2.09 7.45 2.94
CA MET A 83 2.63 8.48 3.83
C MET A 83 1.93 9.83 3.60
N PRO A 84 1.60 10.57 4.68
CA PRO A 84 1.13 11.94 4.55
C PRO A 84 2.26 12.84 4.00
N THR A 85 1.88 13.94 3.36
CA THR A 85 2.84 14.94 2.86
C THR A 85 3.51 15.75 3.96
N SER A 86 2.88 15.84 5.14
CA SER A 86 3.42 16.46 6.34
C SER A 86 3.77 15.36 7.34
N ILE A 87 5.03 15.34 7.78
CA ILE A 87 5.50 14.46 8.84
C ILE A 87 5.26 15.14 10.19
N VAL A 88 4.85 14.37 11.20
CA VAL A 88 4.67 14.89 12.56
C VAL A 88 6.01 15.24 13.19
N ASP A 89 6.02 16.32 13.98
CA ASP A 89 7.21 16.77 14.70
C ASP A 89 7.80 15.63 15.56
N GLY A 90 9.13 15.54 15.56
CA GLY A 90 9.87 14.47 16.26
C GLY A 90 10.11 13.21 15.42
N LEU A 91 9.46 13.07 14.27
CA LEU A 91 9.71 11.96 13.33
C LEU A 91 10.32 12.46 12.02
N THR A 92 10.94 11.54 11.27
CA THR A 92 11.50 11.82 9.95
C THR A 92 11.43 10.58 9.06
N ILE A 93 11.47 10.79 7.74
CA ILE A 93 11.71 9.71 6.79
C ILE A 93 13.23 9.48 6.74
N ALA A 94 13.70 8.49 7.51
CA ALA A 94 15.12 8.19 7.61
C ALA A 94 15.71 7.56 6.34
N ALA A 95 14.90 6.85 5.56
CA ALA A 95 15.34 6.17 4.35
C ALA A 95 14.21 6.00 3.34
N VAL A 96 14.59 5.93 2.06
CA VAL A 96 13.72 5.53 0.95
C VAL A 96 14.42 4.40 0.21
N CYS A 97 13.82 3.20 0.23
CA CYS A 97 14.37 2.04 -0.46
C CYS A 97 14.32 2.20 -1.99
N MET A 98 15.08 1.37 -2.71
CA MET A 98 15.04 1.32 -4.16
C MET A 98 13.61 1.11 -4.66
N ARG A 99 13.20 1.92 -5.64
CA ARG A 99 11.83 1.92 -6.16
C ARG A 99 11.62 0.70 -7.06
N LEU A 100 10.60 -0.10 -6.74
CA LEU A 100 10.09 -1.13 -7.63
C LEU A 100 9.26 -0.51 -8.77
N ASP A 101 8.77 -1.34 -9.70
CA ASP A 101 7.92 -0.90 -10.80
C ASP A 101 6.75 -0.04 -10.30
N PRO A 102 6.66 1.25 -10.71
CA PRO A 102 5.64 2.16 -10.22
C PRO A 102 4.32 2.10 -11.02
N ARG A 103 4.24 1.28 -12.07
CA ARG A 103 3.08 1.22 -12.96
C ARG A 103 1.84 0.66 -12.26
N ASP A 104 0.67 1.10 -12.72
CA ASP A 104 -0.58 0.42 -12.39
C ASP A 104 -0.71 -0.84 -13.25
N ALA A 105 -1.30 -1.90 -12.69
CA ALA A 105 -1.60 -3.13 -13.44
C ALA A 105 -3.10 -3.25 -13.69
N LEU A 106 -3.46 -3.66 -14.91
CA LEU A 106 -4.80 -4.11 -15.24
C LEU A 106 -4.92 -5.59 -14.89
N VAL A 107 -5.82 -5.93 -13.98
CA VAL A 107 -6.10 -7.32 -13.59
C VAL A 107 -7.48 -7.67 -14.08
N LEU A 108 -7.53 -8.51 -15.11
CA LEU A 108 -8.78 -9.02 -15.67
C LEU A 108 -9.07 -10.39 -15.09
N ARG A 109 -10.36 -10.74 -14.99
CA ARG A 109 -10.75 -12.13 -14.73
C ARG A 109 -10.37 -12.91 -15.98
N GLY A 110 -9.35 -13.77 -15.89
CA GLY A 110 -9.06 -14.72 -16.96
C GLY A 110 -10.31 -15.54 -17.22
N GLU A 111 -10.78 -15.57 -18.47
CA GLU A 111 -11.81 -16.53 -18.86
C GLU A 111 -11.26 -17.93 -18.57
N ARG A 112 -12.04 -18.73 -17.84
CA ARG A 112 -11.72 -20.15 -17.65
C ARG A 112 -11.89 -20.80 -19.02
N GLU A 113 -10.78 -21.34 -19.54
CA GLU A 113 -10.67 -22.19 -20.73
C GLU A 113 -10.97 -21.52 -22.09
N GLY A 114 -9.96 -21.47 -22.96
CA GLY A 114 -10.16 -21.47 -24.42
C GLY A 114 -10.00 -20.15 -25.17
N ASN A 115 -9.94 -19.00 -24.50
CA ASN A 115 -9.72 -17.72 -25.16
C ASN A 115 -8.36 -17.15 -24.79
N ASP A 116 -7.38 -17.34 -25.67
CA ASP A 116 -6.14 -16.56 -25.69
C ASP A 116 -6.52 -15.11 -25.96
N VAL A 117 -6.86 -14.37 -24.91
CA VAL A 117 -7.00 -12.93 -25.02
C VAL A 117 -5.60 -12.40 -25.30
N GLN A 118 -5.33 -12.07 -26.56
CA GLN A 118 -4.15 -11.34 -26.98
C GLN A 118 -4.13 -10.03 -26.20
N VAL A 119 -3.34 -10.00 -25.12
CA VAL A 119 -3.14 -8.81 -24.31
C VAL A 119 -2.30 -7.87 -25.14
N ASP A 120 -2.95 -6.98 -25.91
CA ASP A 120 -2.29 -5.79 -26.40
C ASP A 120 -2.14 -4.78 -25.24
N ASP A 121 -1.19 -3.86 -25.35
CA ASP A 121 -0.96 -2.81 -24.34
C ASP A 121 -2.12 -1.79 -24.26
N SER A 122 -3.22 -2.01 -24.98
CA SER A 122 -4.32 -1.07 -25.09
C SER A 122 -5.46 -1.43 -24.14
N LEU A 123 -6.16 -0.40 -23.65
CA LEU A 123 -7.41 -0.59 -22.90
C LEU A 123 -8.56 -1.11 -23.78
N ASN A 124 -8.34 -1.38 -25.07
CA ASN A 124 -9.37 -1.88 -26.00
C ASN A 124 -9.73 -3.35 -25.74
N ILE A 125 -8.86 -4.09 -25.06
CA ILE A 125 -9.17 -5.43 -24.53
C ILE A 125 -10.39 -5.44 -23.59
N ILE A 126 -10.72 -4.28 -22.99
CA ILE A 126 -11.84 -4.15 -22.06
C ILE A 126 -13.14 -3.92 -22.86
N PRO A 127 -14.15 -4.81 -22.74
CA PRO A 127 -15.42 -4.65 -23.45
C PRO A 127 -16.12 -3.32 -23.13
N SER A 128 -16.91 -2.83 -24.09
CA SER A 128 -17.72 -1.64 -23.88
C SER A 128 -18.68 -1.83 -22.71
N GLY A 129 -18.77 -0.85 -21.81
CA GLY A 129 -19.67 -0.93 -20.64
C GLY A 129 -19.19 -1.90 -19.54
N ALA A 130 -17.95 -2.40 -19.62
CA ALA A 130 -17.41 -3.31 -18.60
C ALA A 130 -17.31 -2.65 -17.22
N VAL A 131 -17.43 -3.48 -16.18
CA VAL A 131 -17.31 -3.04 -14.79
C VAL A 131 -15.87 -3.14 -14.32
N ILE A 132 -15.29 -2.02 -13.86
CA ILE A 132 -13.93 -1.96 -13.31
C ILE A 132 -13.96 -1.55 -11.84
N GLY A 133 -13.35 -2.38 -10.99
CA GLY A 133 -13.25 -2.16 -9.55
C GLY A 133 -12.02 -1.32 -9.17
N THR A 134 -12.22 -0.10 -8.69
CA THR A 134 -11.15 0.68 -8.04
C THR A 134 -11.71 1.72 -7.07
N SER A 135 -11.11 1.85 -5.89
CA SER A 135 -11.42 2.94 -4.96
C SER A 135 -10.49 4.15 -5.09
N SER A 136 -9.55 4.12 -6.04
CA SER A 136 -8.64 5.24 -6.30
C SER A 136 -9.31 6.27 -7.21
N LEU A 137 -9.50 7.50 -6.71
CA LEU A 137 -10.00 8.61 -7.54
C LEU A 137 -9.06 8.93 -8.71
N ARG A 138 -7.73 8.81 -8.50
CA ARG A 138 -6.72 8.99 -9.55
C ARG A 138 -6.97 8.04 -10.72
N ARG A 139 -7.03 6.73 -10.43
CA ARG A 139 -7.23 5.69 -11.46
C ARG A 139 -8.59 5.85 -12.14
N ARG A 140 -9.64 6.14 -11.35
CA ARG A 140 -10.99 6.35 -11.88
C ARG A 140 -11.05 7.51 -12.87
N ALA A 141 -10.48 8.67 -12.52
CA ALA A 141 -10.46 9.83 -13.40
C ALA A 141 -9.71 9.55 -14.70
N GLN A 142 -8.53 8.92 -14.61
CA GLN A 142 -7.71 8.58 -15.77
C GLN A 142 -8.41 7.58 -16.70
N LEU A 143 -9.04 6.53 -16.15
CA LEU A 143 -9.77 5.54 -16.94
C LEU A 143 -11.00 6.15 -17.63
N LEU A 144 -11.81 6.94 -16.93
CA LEU A 144 -13.00 7.56 -17.52
C LEU A 144 -12.67 8.64 -18.55
N HIS A 145 -11.50 9.27 -18.46
CA HIS A 145 -11.03 10.18 -19.50
C HIS A 145 -10.73 9.43 -20.81
N LEU A 146 -10.13 8.25 -20.72
CA LEU A 146 -9.77 7.43 -21.89
C LEU A 146 -10.94 6.58 -22.42
N ARG A 147 -11.78 6.07 -21.52
CA ARG A 147 -12.89 5.15 -21.79
C ARG A 147 -14.13 5.58 -20.99
N PRO A 148 -14.86 6.60 -21.45
CA PRO A 148 -16.04 7.13 -20.75
C PRO A 148 -17.19 6.13 -20.58
N ASP A 149 -17.18 5.05 -21.37
CA ASP A 149 -18.19 3.99 -21.36
C ASP A 149 -18.05 3.02 -20.16
N LEU A 150 -16.91 3.00 -19.46
CA LEU A 150 -16.67 2.05 -18.37
C LEU A 150 -17.52 2.33 -17.13
N VAL A 151 -18.00 1.25 -16.51
CA VAL A 151 -18.78 1.32 -15.26
C VAL A 151 -17.84 1.15 -14.06
N MET A 152 -17.55 2.25 -13.37
CA MET A 152 -16.61 2.24 -12.24
C MET A 152 -17.30 1.86 -10.92
N LYS A 153 -16.77 0.85 -10.22
CA LYS A 153 -17.26 0.41 -8.90
C LYS A 153 -16.17 0.51 -7.84
N HIS A 154 -16.56 0.74 -6.59
CA HIS A 154 -15.64 0.71 -5.45
C HIS A 154 -15.15 -0.72 -5.20
N LEU A 155 -13.86 -0.85 -4.92
CA LEU A 155 -13.21 -2.10 -4.54
C LEU A 155 -12.27 -1.85 -3.36
N ARG A 156 -12.40 -2.65 -2.30
CA ARG A 156 -11.57 -2.60 -1.08
C ARG A 156 -11.19 -4.02 -0.66
N GLY A 157 -10.09 -4.12 0.07
CA GLY A 157 -9.50 -5.32 0.66
C GLY A 157 -8.27 -4.94 1.48
#